data_AF-A0A955ABP1-F1
#
_entry.id   AF-A0A955ABP1-F1
#
_cell.length_a   1.000
_cell.length_b   1.000
_cell.length_c   1.000
_cell.angle_alpha   90.00
_cell.angle_beta   90.00
_cell.angle_gamma   90.00
#
_symmetry.space_group_name_H-M   'P 1'
#
loop_
_entity.id
_entity.type
_entity.pdbx_description
1 polymer ?
#
loop_
_entity_poly.entity_id
_entity_poly.type
_entity_poly.pdbx_seq_one_letter_code
_entity_poly.pdbx_strand_id
1 'polypeptide(L)' 'MKIHEYQGKQLFREAGVPVLEGHVARSADEASAAFKQLGGSLAVVKAQVHAGGRGKGTVKEVPTQRGVQLVKSA' A
#
# COMPACT_ATOMS: atom_id res chain seq x y z
N MET A 1 16.90 2.30 13.35
CA MET A 1 15.43 2.47 13.33
C MET A 1 14.92 2.18 11.92
N LYS A 2 13.77 1.53 11.76
CA LYS A 2 13.16 1.27 10.44
C LYS A 2 11.92 2.16 10.26
N ILE A 3 11.58 2.50 9.02
CA ILE A 3 10.36 3.24 8.64
C ILE A 3 9.54 2.42 7.63
N HIS A 4 8.25 2.74 7.52
CA HIS A 4 7.33 2.14 6.55
C HIS A 4 7.56 2.68 5.13
N GLU A 5 7.03 1.97 4.12
CA GLU A 5 7.10 2.40 2.71
C GLU A 5 6.47 3.79 2.51
N TYR A 6 5.31 4.06 3.12
CA TYR A 6 4.64 5.36 2.97
C TYR A 6 5.46 6.52 3.57
N GLN A 7 6.15 6.29 4.69
CA GLN A 7 7.00 7.29 5.34
C GLN A 7 8.22 7.59 4.47
N GLY A 8 8.86 6.55 3.91
CA GLY A 8 9.96 6.73 2.96
C GLY A 8 9.53 7.50 1.71
N LYS A 9 8.34 7.18 1.15
CA LYS A 9 7.78 7.92 0.03
C LYS A 9 7.49 9.38 0.36
N GLN A 10 7.03 9.67 1.58
CA GLN A 10 6.82 11.05 2.02
C GLN A 10 8.13 11.83 2.02
N LEU A 11 9.20 11.28 2.62
CA LEU A 11 10.53 11.90 2.62
C LEU A 11 11.07 12.12 1.20
N PHE A 12 10.88 11.16 0.31
CA PHE A 12 11.26 11.30 -1.10
C PHE A 12 10.50 12.43 -1.79
N ARG A 13 9.19 12.53 -1.57
CA ARG A 13 8.38 13.62 -2.13
C ARG A 13 8.83 14.99 -1.59
N GLU A 14 9.08 15.10 -0.29
CA GLU A 14 9.61 16.32 0.36
C GLU A 14 10.99 16.72 -0.20
N ALA A 15 11.80 15.73 -0.62
CA ALA A 15 13.09 15.94 -1.26
C ALA A 15 13.01 16.14 -2.79
N GLY A 16 11.81 16.23 -3.37
CA GLY A 16 11.62 16.41 -4.82
C GLY A 16 11.89 15.16 -5.68
N VAL A 17 12.03 13.98 -5.07
CA VAL A 17 12.17 12.71 -5.78
C VAL A 17 10.79 12.20 -6.17
N PRO A 18 10.54 11.90 -7.48
CA PRO A 18 9.22 11.45 -7.92
C PRO A 18 8.88 10.08 -7.33
N VAL A 19 7.69 9.99 -6.74
CA VAL A 19 7.12 8.75 -6.20
C VAL A 19 5.68 8.60 -6.69
N LEU A 20 5.24 7.35 -6.86
CA LEU A 20 3.84 7.08 -7.18
C LEU A 20 2.94 7.50 -6.02
N GLU A 21 1.84 8.18 -6.36
CA GLU A 21 0.78 8.55 -5.43
C GLU A 21 0.20 7.33 -4.71
N GLY A 22 -0.26 7.56 -3.49
CA GLY A 22 -0.78 6.51 -2.63
C GLY A 22 -1.23 7.07 -1.28
N HIS A 23 -2.18 6.37 -0.67
CA HIS A 23 -2.78 6.76 0.61
C HIS A 23 -2.54 5.67 1.65
N VAL A 24 -2.30 6.08 2.88
CA VAL A 24 -2.31 5.14 4.02
C VAL A 24 -3.76 4.92 4.42
N ALA A 25 -4.16 3.66 4.48
CA ALA A 25 -5.46 3.25 4.99
C ALA A 25 -5.28 2.42 6.26
N ARG A 26 -6.04 2.76 7.31
CA ARG A 26 -6.11 2.04 8.59
C ARG A 26 -7.37 1.18 8.73
N SER A 27 -8.30 1.31 7.79
CA SER A 27 -9.53 0.52 7.71
C SER A 27 -9.83 0.12 6.26
N ALA A 28 -10.77 -0.83 6.10
CA ALA A 28 -11.26 -1.21 4.78
C ALA A 28 -11.94 -0.04 4.05
N ASP A 29 -12.73 0.76 4.78
CA ASP A 29 -13.40 1.93 4.22
C ASP A 29 -12.42 2.99 3.72
N GLU A 30 -11.33 3.25 4.47
CA GLU A 30 -10.27 4.14 4.03
C GLU A 30 -9.56 3.60 2.78
N ALA A 31 -9.37 2.28 2.68
CA ALA A 31 -8.78 1.67 1.49
C ALA A 31 -9.69 1.80 0.25
N SER A 32 -11.01 1.61 0.43
CA SER A 32 -12.01 1.79 -0.61
C SER A 32 -12.09 3.26 -1.07
N ALA A 33 -12.07 4.20 -0.12
CA ALA A 33 -12.02 5.63 -0.42
C ALA A 33 -10.72 6.01 -1.16
N ALA A 34 -9.57 5.50 -0.73
CA ALA A 34 -8.29 5.72 -1.38
C ALA A 34 -8.27 5.22 -2.84
N PHE A 35 -8.84 4.04 -3.10
CA PHE A 35 -8.98 3.52 -4.48
C PHE A 35 -9.74 4.52 -5.36
N LYS A 36 -10.86 5.04 -4.87
CA LYS A 36 -11.69 6.02 -5.58
C LYS A 36 -10.95 7.35 -5.79
N GLN A 37 -10.20 7.82 -4.79
CA GLN A 37 -9.40 9.04 -4.86
C GLN A 37 -8.26 8.95 -5.88
N LEU A 38 -7.62 7.79 -6.01
CA LEU A 38 -6.58 7.56 -7.02
C LEU A 38 -7.13 7.60 -8.45
N GLY A 39 -8.44 7.35 -8.64
CA GLY A 39 -9.15 7.55 -9.91
C GLY A 39 -8.76 6.60 -11.06
N GLY A 40 -7.84 5.67 -10.82
CA GLY A 40 -7.37 4.69 -11.81
C GLY A 40 -8.27 3.45 -11.88
N SER A 41 -8.12 2.68 -12.97
CA SER A 41 -8.74 1.35 -13.12
C SER A 41 -8.00 0.24 -12.35
N LEU A 42 -6.88 0.58 -11.71
CA LEU A 42 -5.98 -0.34 -11.04
C LEU A 42 -5.30 0.32 -9.85
N ALA A 43 -5.21 -0.40 -8.73
CA ALA A 43 -4.37 0.00 -7.60
C ALA A 43 -3.60 -1.20 -7.03
N VAL A 44 -2.61 -0.90 -6.18
CA VAL A 44 -1.86 -1.92 -5.44
C VAL A 44 -2.03 -1.69 -3.95
N VAL A 45 -2.69 -2.62 -3.27
CA VAL A 45 -2.79 -2.64 -1.81
C VAL A 45 -1.54 -3.32 -1.25
N LYS A 46 -0.83 -2.65 -0.35
CA LYS A 46 0.42 -3.15 0.24
C LYS A 46 0.41 -3.07 1.75
N ALA A 47 0.63 -4.21 2.39
CA ALA A 47 0.83 -4.28 3.83
C ALA A 47 2.02 -3.39 4.25
N GLN A 48 1.80 -2.54 5.24
CA GLN A 48 2.81 -1.64 5.80
C GLN A 48 3.49 -2.32 6.99
N VAL A 49 4.63 -2.99 6.75
CA VAL A 49 5.42 -3.69 7.77
C VAL A 49 6.91 -3.40 7.58
N HIS A 50 7.71 -3.49 8.65
CA HIS A 50 9.17 -3.29 8.63
C HIS A 50 9.96 -4.52 8.11
N ALA A 51 9.44 -5.14 7.05
CA ALA A 51 9.99 -6.34 6.42
C ALA A 51 9.82 -6.32 4.90
N GLY A 52 10.81 -6.88 4.18
CA GLY A 52 10.71 -7.18 2.75
C GLY A 52 9.88 -8.44 2.47
N GLY A 53 9.82 -8.88 1.21
CA GLY A 53 9.18 -10.16 0.85
C GLY A 53 7.64 -10.20 0.92
N ARG A 54 6.99 -9.04 1.12
CA ARG A 54 5.53 -8.92 1.32
C ARG A 54 4.67 -9.60 0.25
N GLY A 55 5.09 -9.60 -1.01
CA GLY A 55 4.36 -10.27 -2.10
C GLY A 55 4.38 -11.81 -1.98
N LYS A 56 5.41 -12.38 -1.34
CA LYS A 56 5.49 -13.81 -1.04
C LYS A 56 4.81 -14.16 0.30
N GLY A 57 4.73 -13.20 1.22
CA GLY A 57 4.06 -13.36 2.51
C GLY A 57 2.55 -13.58 2.38
N THR A 58 1.97 -14.26 3.38
CA THR A 58 0.55 -14.59 3.47
C THR A 58 -0.09 -14.01 4.73
N VAL A 59 -1.39 -13.78 4.69
CA VAL A 59 -2.19 -13.48 5.88
C VAL A 59 -2.53 -14.82 6.56
N LYS A 60 -2.39 -14.90 7.89
CA LYS A 60 -2.54 -16.17 8.61
C LYS A 60 -3.97 -16.71 8.52
N GLU A 61 -4.94 -15.82 8.65
CA GLU A 61 -6.38 -16.12 8.63
C GLU A 61 -6.87 -16.39 7.21
N VAL A 62 -6.20 -15.83 6.19
CA VAL A 62 -6.53 -15.99 4.78
C VAL A 62 -5.25 -16.31 3.99
N PRO A 63 -4.80 -17.58 3.96
CA PRO A 63 -3.50 -17.94 3.37
C PRO A 63 -3.36 -17.66 1.86
N THR A 64 -4.47 -17.54 1.15
CA THR A 64 -4.50 -17.14 -0.26
C THR A 64 -4.21 -15.66 -0.46
N GLN A 65 -4.43 -14.83 0.57
CA GLN A 65 -4.17 -13.40 0.53
C GLN A 65 -2.70 -13.10 0.81
N ARG A 66 -2.08 -12.35 -0.11
CA ARG A 66 -0.69 -11.89 -0.03
C ARG A 66 -0.58 -10.49 0.59
N GLY A 67 0.61 -10.13 1.05
CA GLY A 67 0.91 -8.79 1.58
C GLY A 67 1.05 -7.70 0.50
N VAL A 68 1.00 -8.07 -0.78
CA VAL A 68 0.90 -7.15 -1.93
C VAL A 68 -0.18 -7.71 -2.85
N GLN A 69 -1.20 -6.91 -3.14
CA GLN A 69 -2.35 -7.30 -3.96
C GLN A 69 -2.64 -6.25 -5.01
N LEU A 70 -2.90 -6.71 -6.24
CA LEU A 70 -3.38 -5.90 -7.33
C LEU A 70 -4.91 -5.93 -7.31
N VAL A 71 -5.53 -4.75 -7.27
CA VAL A 71 -6.98 -4.60 -7.17
C VAL A 71 -7.51 -3.76 -8.32
N LYS A 72 -8.70 -4.12 -8.81
CA LYS A 72 -9.38 -3.47 -9.95
C LYS A 72 -10.66 -2.75 -9.55
N SER A 73 -11.02 -2.82 -8.26
CA SER A 73 -12.20 -2.19 -7.68
C SER A 73 -11.91 -1.78 -6.24
N ALA A 74 -12.75 -0.89 -5.75
CA ALA A 74 -12.79 -0.43 -4.37
C ALA A 74 -13.44 -1.45 -3.43
#